data_AF-A0AA37XA33-F1
#
_entry.id   AF-A0AA37XA33-F1
#
_cell.length_a   1.000
_cell.length_b   1.000
_cell.length_c   1.000
_cell.angle_alpha   90.00
_cell.angle_beta   90.00
_cell.angle_gamma   90.00
#
_symmetry.space_group_name_H-M   'P 1'
#
loop_
_entity.id
_entity.type
_entity.pdbx_description
1 polymer ?
#
loop_
_entity_poly.entity_id
_entity_poly.type
_entity_poly.pdbx_seq_one_letter_code
_entity_poly.pdbx_strand_id
1 'polypeptide(L)'
;MAFTTNWYLTVATLAAFAGMALGQLFRRVDWAITGLDALAIGLFAAIGTTKALTLGTAELPAIFLGVITAVGGGIVREVLLGLPIGIMHVGPIYAIPAAAGSAALLGLAVAGAPIAVAAAVCVIVTALIRILAVRFGWSLPEQRALQLRRRRQEGGAA
;
A
#
# COMPACT_ATOMS: atom_id res chain seq x y z
N MET A 1 -24.65 -29.78 34.16
CA MET A 1 -25.14 -30.31 32.87
C MET A 1 -24.67 -29.47 31.66
N ALA A 2 -23.43 -28.96 31.65
CA ALA A 2 -22.90 -28.18 30.51
C ALA A 2 -21.99 -28.99 29.57
N PHE A 3 -21.53 -30.17 29.99
CA PHE A 3 -20.56 -31.00 29.27
C PHE A 3 -21.14 -32.27 28.60
N THR A 4 -22.47 -32.47 28.64
CA THR A 4 -23.11 -33.69 28.10
C THR A 4 -23.77 -33.49 26.73
N THR A 5 -23.85 -32.26 26.23
CA THR A 5 -24.58 -31.95 24.99
C THR A 5 -23.62 -31.92 23.78
N ASN A 6 -23.65 -33.00 23.00
CA ASN A 6 -22.85 -33.27 21.78
C ASN A 6 -22.77 -32.07 20.79
N TRP A 7 -23.79 -31.22 20.78
CA TRP A 7 -23.92 -30.07 19.88
C TRP A 7 -22.81 -29.01 20.05
N TYR A 8 -22.39 -28.72 21.28
CA TYR A 8 -21.38 -27.69 21.53
C TYR A 8 -20.00 -28.10 20.99
N LEU A 9 -19.66 -29.39 21.06
CA LEU A 9 -18.43 -29.91 20.48
C LEU A 9 -18.45 -29.77 18.96
N THR A 10 -19.56 -30.13 18.30
CA THR A 10 -19.66 -29.98 16.84
C THR A 10 -19.57 -28.53 16.38
N VAL A 11 -20.21 -27.58 17.10
CA VAL A 11 -20.14 -26.15 16.77
C VAL A 11 -18.75 -25.58 17.03
N ALA A 12 -18.10 -25.97 18.14
CA ALA A 12 -16.73 -25.55 18.44
C ALA A 12 -15.72 -26.08 17.40
N THR A 13 -15.85 -27.34 16.96
CA THR A 13 -14.99 -27.91 15.94
C THR A 13 -15.22 -27.28 14.57
N LEU A 14 -16.48 -27.04 14.17
CA LEU A 14 -16.81 -26.31 12.94
C LEU A 14 -16.27 -24.87 12.97
N ALA A 15 -16.42 -24.17 14.08
CA ALA A 15 -15.89 -22.81 14.25
C ALA A 15 -14.36 -22.78 14.21
N ALA A 16 -13.69 -23.79 14.80
CA ALA A 16 -12.23 -23.91 14.74
C ALA A 16 -11.74 -24.21 13.32
N PHE A 17 -12.40 -25.11 12.59
CA PHE A 17 -12.07 -25.40 11.19
C PHE A 17 -12.36 -24.21 10.27
N ALA A 18 -13.49 -23.52 10.46
CA ALA A 18 -13.81 -22.31 9.73
C ALA A 18 -12.81 -21.19 10.02
N GLY A 19 -12.42 -21.01 11.28
CA GLY A 19 -11.39 -20.06 11.69
C GLY A 19 -10.01 -20.37 11.10
N MET A 20 -9.61 -21.65 11.08
CA MET A 20 -8.36 -22.08 10.42
C MET A 20 -8.42 -21.90 8.90
N ALA A 21 -9.55 -22.21 8.26
CA ALA A 21 -9.75 -22.00 6.83
C ALA A 21 -9.75 -20.50 6.47
N LEU A 22 -10.39 -19.66 7.28
CA LEU A 22 -10.33 -18.19 7.15
C LEU A 22 -8.90 -17.68 7.35
N GLY A 23 -8.16 -18.20 8.33
CA GLY A 23 -6.77 -17.83 8.57
C GLY A 23 -5.85 -18.14 7.39
N GLN A 24 -6.07 -19.26 6.69
CA GLN A 24 -5.35 -19.59 5.46
C GLN A 24 -5.78 -18.69 4.28
N LEU A 25 -7.04 -18.24 4.25
CA LEU A 25 -7.55 -17.31 3.24
C LEU A 25 -6.99 -15.88 3.44
N PHE A 26 -6.88 -15.41 4.68
CA PHE A 26 -6.32 -14.09 5.02
C PHE A 26 -4.90 -13.90 4.45
N ARG A 27 -4.04 -14.92 4.53
CA ARG A 27 -2.70 -14.86 3.92
C ARG A 27 -2.69 -14.68 2.40
N ARG A 28 -3.69 -15.19 1.68
CA ARG A 28 -3.84 -14.95 0.23
C ARG A 28 -4.38 -13.54 -0.05
N VAL A 29 -5.26 -13.06 0.83
CA VAL A 29 -5.87 -11.74 0.72
C VAL A 29 -4.84 -10.62 0.94
N ASP A 30 -3.88 -10.80 1.85
CA ASP A 30 -2.82 -9.80 2.12
C ASP A 30 -2.00 -9.45 0.87
N TRP A 31 -1.65 -10.45 0.05
CA TRP A 31 -0.92 -10.23 -1.19
C TRP A 31 -1.80 -9.54 -2.26
N ALA A 32 -3.08 -9.91 -2.34
CA ALA A 32 -4.04 -9.28 -3.24
C ALA A 32 -4.30 -7.81 -2.86
N ILE A 33 -4.45 -7.52 -1.56
CA ILE A 33 -4.60 -6.14 -1.04
C ILE A 33 -3.36 -5.31 -1.40
N THR A 34 -2.17 -5.87 -1.21
CA THR A 34 -0.91 -5.21 -1.55
C THR A 34 -0.80 -4.89 -3.05
N GLY A 35 -1.22 -5.83 -3.91
CA GLY A 35 -1.26 -5.63 -5.35
C GLY A 35 -2.26 -4.55 -5.79
N LEU A 36 -3.49 -4.63 -5.28
CA LEU A 36 -4.54 -3.64 -5.56
C LEU A 36 -4.15 -2.24 -5.09
N ASP A 37 -3.51 -2.14 -3.92
CA ASP A 37 -3.00 -0.89 -3.39
C ASP A 37 -1.89 -0.31 -4.29
N ALA A 38 -0.94 -1.13 -4.73
CA ALA A 38 0.12 -0.68 -5.64
C ALA A 38 -0.45 -0.11 -6.96
N LEU A 39 -1.48 -0.77 -7.50
CA LEU A 39 -2.20 -0.31 -8.69
C LEU A 39 -2.94 1.00 -8.43
N ALA A 40 -3.61 1.14 -7.28
CA ALA A 40 -4.32 2.35 -6.91
C ALA A 40 -3.38 3.57 -6.82
N ILE A 41 -2.22 3.40 -6.17
CA ILE A 41 -1.19 4.45 -6.09
C ILE A 41 -0.73 4.86 -7.49
N GLY A 42 -0.39 3.90 -8.35
CA GLY A 42 0.05 4.17 -9.71
C GLY A 42 -1.02 4.87 -10.56
N LEU A 43 -2.28 4.48 -10.39
CA LEU A 43 -3.40 5.07 -11.12
C LEU A 43 -3.65 6.51 -10.69
N PHE A 44 -3.65 6.79 -9.38
CA PHE A 44 -3.81 8.15 -8.87
C PHE A 44 -2.63 9.05 -9.26
N ALA A 45 -1.40 8.52 -9.27
CA ALA A 45 -0.23 9.24 -9.76
C ALA A 45 -0.39 9.62 -11.24
N ALA A 46 -0.77 8.64 -12.08
CA ALA A 46 -0.98 8.86 -13.51
C ALA A 46 -2.09 9.88 -13.78
N ILE A 47 -3.22 9.80 -13.08
CA ILE A 47 -4.35 10.73 -13.23
C ILE A 47 -3.91 12.14 -12.82
N GLY A 48 -3.27 12.30 -11.66
CA GLY A 48 -2.83 13.59 -11.15
C GLY A 48 -1.80 14.26 -12.08
N THR A 49 -0.79 13.52 -12.52
CA THR A 49 0.22 14.05 -13.45
C THR A 49 -0.37 14.36 -14.82
N THR A 50 -1.21 13.49 -15.37
CA THR A 50 -1.87 13.74 -16.66
C THR A 50 -2.74 14.99 -16.58
N LYS A 51 -3.54 15.14 -15.51
CA LYS A 51 -4.39 16.32 -15.33
C LYS A 51 -3.57 17.61 -15.22
N ALA A 52 -2.48 17.59 -14.45
CA ALA A 52 -1.55 18.71 -14.37
C ALA A 52 -0.99 19.10 -15.75
N LEU A 53 -0.54 18.12 -16.54
CA LEU A 53 0.01 18.36 -17.87
C LEU A 53 -1.05 18.94 -18.83
N THR A 54 -2.29 18.44 -18.77
CA THR A 54 -3.39 18.98 -19.59
C THR A 54 -3.79 20.41 -19.22
N LEU A 55 -3.49 20.84 -17.99
CA LEU A 55 -3.72 22.22 -17.52
C LEU A 55 -2.56 23.16 -17.88
N GLY A 56 -1.55 22.70 -18.62
CA GLY A 56 -0.41 23.52 -19.03
C GLY A 56 0.56 23.84 -17.89
N THR A 57 0.53 23.09 -16.79
CA THR A 57 1.50 23.27 -15.71
C THR A 57 2.90 22.79 -16.13
N ALA A 58 3.93 23.39 -15.53
CA ALA A 58 5.30 22.97 -15.78
C ALA A 58 5.53 21.52 -15.33
N GLU A 59 6.53 20.89 -15.95
CA GLU A 59 6.87 19.47 -15.80
C GLU A 59 7.05 19.03 -14.35
N LEU A 60 7.79 19.83 -13.57
CA LEU A 60 8.12 19.49 -12.19
C LEU A 60 6.89 19.59 -11.25
N PRO A 61 6.08 20.67 -11.26
CA PRO A 61 4.78 20.71 -10.58
C PRO A 61 3.84 19.56 -10.94
N ALA A 62 3.84 19.10 -12.19
CA ALA A 62 2.98 18.00 -12.62
C ALA A 62 3.34 16.66 -11.96
N ILE A 63 4.63 16.40 -11.76
CA ILE A 63 5.10 15.23 -10.99
C ILE A 63 4.63 15.36 -9.54
N PHE A 64 4.84 16.52 -8.91
CA PHE A 64 4.42 16.74 -7.52
C PHE A 64 2.91 16.56 -7.34
N LEU A 65 2.09 17.07 -8.26
CA LEU A 65 0.64 16.88 -8.18
C LEU A 65 0.25 15.40 -8.29
N GLY A 66 0.91 14.64 -9.17
CA GLY A 66 0.72 13.19 -9.26
C GLY A 66 1.03 12.48 -7.94
N VAL A 67 2.20 12.76 -7.35
CA VAL A 67 2.63 12.18 -6.08
C VAL A 67 1.66 12.53 -4.95
N ILE A 68 1.26 13.80 -4.84
CA ILE A 68 0.31 14.26 -3.81
C ILE A 68 -1.04 13.57 -3.99
N THR A 69 -1.52 13.41 -5.22
CA THR A 69 -2.80 12.73 -5.50
C THR A 69 -2.74 11.27 -5.07
N ALA A 70 -1.64 10.58 -5.39
CA ALA A 70 -1.43 9.18 -5.03
C ALA A 70 -1.31 8.95 -3.52
N VAL A 71 -0.48 9.75 -2.86
CA VAL A 71 -0.26 9.68 -1.41
C VAL A 71 -1.53 10.10 -0.66
N GLY A 72 -2.19 11.18 -1.10
CA GLY A 72 -3.43 11.67 -0.50
C GLY A 72 -4.53 10.61 -0.49
N GLY A 73 -4.71 9.88 -1.60
CA GLY A 73 -5.64 8.75 -1.66
C GLY A 73 -5.29 7.62 -0.67
N GLY A 74 -4.00 7.32 -0.53
CA GLY A 74 -3.50 6.36 0.47
C GLY A 74 -3.80 6.77 1.91
N ILE A 75 -3.54 8.04 2.24
CA ILE A 75 -3.80 8.60 3.57
C ILE A 75 -5.30 8.53 3.90
N VAL A 76 -6.16 8.94 2.97
CA VAL A 76 -7.62 8.91 3.19
C VAL A 76 -8.08 7.47 3.46
N ARG A 77 -7.58 6.49 2.71
CA ARG A 77 -7.89 5.08 2.96
C ARG A 77 -7.46 4.63 4.36
N GLU A 78 -6.26 5.00 4.78
CA GLU A 78 -5.73 4.60 6.10
C GLU A 78 -6.54 5.20 7.24
N VAL A 79 -6.93 6.47 7.12
CA VAL A 79 -7.80 7.15 8.10
C VAL A 79 -9.16 6.46 8.19
N LEU A 80 -9.78 6.13 7.05
CA LEU A 80 -11.08 5.43 7.02
C LEU A 80 -11.02 4.02 7.62
N LEU A 81 -9.87 3.34 7.51
CA LEU A 81 -9.65 2.02 8.08
C LEU A 81 -9.18 2.06 9.55
N GLY A 82 -8.95 3.23 10.12
CA GLY A 82 -8.37 3.38 11.46
C GLY A 82 -6.94 2.84 11.57
N LEU A 83 -6.22 2.78 10.45
CA LEU A 83 -4.85 2.27 10.37
C LEU A 83 -3.84 3.42 10.53
N PRO A 84 -2.63 3.14 11.06
CA PRO A 84 -1.57 4.13 11.10
C PRO A 84 -1.18 4.57 9.68
N ILE A 85 -0.95 5.88 9.52
CA ILE A 85 -0.64 6.46 8.22
C ILE A 85 0.71 5.93 7.71
N GLY A 86 0.71 5.27 6.55
CA GLY A 86 1.84 4.57 5.98
C GLY A 86 2.99 5.49 5.59
N ILE A 87 2.72 6.71 5.11
CA ILE A 87 3.79 7.68 4.83
C ILE A 87 4.53 8.14 6.09
N MET A 88 3.85 8.16 7.24
CA MET A 88 4.42 8.58 8.52
C MET A 88 5.17 7.42 9.21
N HIS A 89 4.73 6.17 9.00
CA HIS A 89 5.29 4.99 9.66
C HIS A 89 6.28 4.17 8.79
N VAL A 90 6.19 4.28 7.47
CA VAL A 90 6.95 3.48 6.48
C VAL A 90 7.85 4.37 5.62
N GLY A 91 7.95 5.66 5.95
CA GLY A 91 8.94 6.58 5.40
C GLY A 91 8.84 6.86 3.88
N PRO A 92 9.94 7.31 3.24
CA PRO A 92 9.97 7.75 1.84
C PRO A 92 9.57 6.67 0.82
N ILE A 93 9.61 5.39 1.21
CA ILE A 93 9.43 4.24 0.32
C ILE A 93 7.99 4.17 -0.24
N TYR A 94 7.02 4.85 0.38
CA TYR A 94 5.66 4.93 -0.16
C TYR A 94 5.49 6.00 -1.25
N ALA A 95 6.25 7.09 -1.19
CA ALA A 95 6.15 8.21 -2.14
C ALA A 95 7.08 8.04 -3.35
N ILE A 96 8.25 7.41 -3.18
CA ILE A 96 9.23 7.16 -4.24
C ILE A 96 8.63 6.41 -5.45
N PRO A 97 7.82 5.34 -5.29
CA PRO A 97 7.22 4.62 -6.41
C PRO A 97 6.26 5.50 -7.24
N ALA A 98 5.51 6.37 -6.58
CA ALA A 98 4.62 7.32 -7.24
C ALA A 98 5.43 8.37 -8.01
N ALA A 99 6.50 8.91 -7.40
CA ALA A 99 7.38 9.88 -8.05
C ALA A 99 8.08 9.29 -9.28
N ALA A 100 8.59 8.06 -9.17
CA ALA A 100 9.22 7.34 -10.27
C ALA A 100 8.23 7.06 -11.41
N GLY A 101 7.00 6.63 -11.10
CA GLY A 101 5.95 6.43 -12.09
C GLY A 101 5.57 7.73 -12.81
N SER A 102 5.32 8.81 -12.06
CA SER A 102 5.01 10.13 -12.61
C SER A 102 6.15 10.69 -13.49
N ALA A 103 7.40 10.47 -13.11
CA ALA A 103 8.56 10.86 -13.93
C ALA A 103 8.64 10.04 -15.23
N ALA A 104 8.37 8.73 -15.16
CA ALA A 104 8.31 7.87 -16.35
C ALA A 104 7.17 8.29 -17.30
N LEU A 105 6.01 8.65 -16.75
CA LEU A 105 4.88 9.21 -17.51
C LEU A 105 5.31 10.47 -18.24
N LEU A 106 5.93 11.41 -17.53
CA LEU A 106 6.38 12.67 -18.10
C LEU A 106 7.38 12.44 -19.23
N GLY A 107 8.38 11.56 -19.03
CA GLY A 107 9.36 11.25 -20.07
C GLY A 107 8.72 10.71 -21.35
N LEU A 108 7.71 9.84 -21.22
CA LEU A 108 6.94 9.34 -22.36
C LEU A 108 6.05 10.42 -22.99
N ALA A 109 5.47 11.30 -22.18
CA ALA A 109 4.64 12.40 -22.68
C ALA A 109 5.48 13.40 -23.50
N VAL A 110 6.70 13.72 -23.06
CA VAL A 110 7.65 14.56 -23.80
C VAL A 110 8.13 13.89 -25.09
N ALA A 111 8.26 12.56 -25.09
CA ALA A 111 8.58 11.78 -26.29
C ALA A 111 7.43 11.70 -27.32
N GLY A 112 6.27 12.32 -27.04
CA GLY A 112 5.10 12.32 -27.92
C GLY A 112 4.29 11.02 -27.90
N ALA A 113 4.48 10.16 -26.89
CA ALA A 113 3.70 8.94 -26.76
C ALA A 113 2.23 9.25 -26.41
N PRO A 114 1.28 8.39 -26.79
CA PRO A 114 -0.11 8.55 -26.38
C PRO A 114 -0.23 8.54 -24.85
N ILE A 115 -1.02 9.47 -24.31
CA ILE A 115 -1.23 9.63 -22.86
C ILE A 115 -1.69 8.33 -22.20
N ALA A 116 -2.51 7.53 -22.89
CA ALA A 116 -2.96 6.23 -22.41
C ALA A 116 -1.78 5.25 -22.18
N VAL A 117 -0.80 5.25 -23.09
CA VAL A 117 0.41 4.41 -22.97
C VAL A 117 1.31 4.94 -21.84
N ALA A 118 1.50 6.26 -21.77
CA ALA A 118 2.29 6.88 -20.70
C ALA A 118 1.69 6.61 -19.31
N ALA A 119 0.36 6.67 -19.18
CA ALA A 119 -0.36 6.32 -17.96
C ALA A 119 -0.25 4.84 -17.61
N ALA A 120 -0.37 3.94 -18.59
CA ALA A 120 -0.18 2.50 -18.35
C ALA A 120 1.25 2.20 -17.85
N VAL A 121 2.26 2.81 -18.47
CA VAL A 121 3.67 2.68 -18.04
C VAL A 121 3.86 3.22 -16.63
N CYS A 122 3.27 4.38 -16.28
CA CYS A 122 3.29 4.90 -14.92
C CYS A 122 2.77 3.89 -13.90
N VAL A 123 1.58 3.32 -14.15
CA VAL A 123 0.96 2.33 -13.27
C VAL A 123 1.86 1.10 -13.11
N ILE A 124 2.40 0.59 -14.21
CA ILE A 124 3.28 -0.59 -14.21
C ILE A 124 4.56 -0.30 -13.43
N VAL A 125 5.22 0.83 -13.68
CA VAL A 125 6.47 1.22 -12.99
C VAL A 125 6.22 1.36 -11.49
N THR A 126 5.17 2.08 -11.10
CA THR A 126 4.81 2.24 -9.67
C THR A 126 4.49 0.89 -9.04
N ALA A 127 3.68 0.05 -9.70
CA ALA A 127 3.31 -1.26 -9.18
C ALA A 127 4.52 -2.20 -9.03
N LEU A 128 5.41 -2.22 -10.02
CA LEU A 128 6.65 -3.01 -9.97
C LEU A 128 7.52 -2.56 -8.81
N ILE A 129 7.81 -1.27 -8.67
CA ILE A 129 8.64 -0.76 -7.57
C ILE A 129 8.01 -1.14 -6.22
N ARG A 130 6.69 -1.02 -6.08
CA ARG A 130 5.98 -1.36 -4.85
C ARG A 130 6.05 -2.87 -4.56
N ILE A 131 5.81 -3.71 -5.55
CA ILE A 131 5.89 -5.18 -5.42
C ILE A 131 7.32 -5.61 -5.07
N LEU A 132 8.33 -5.03 -5.74
CA LEU A 132 9.74 -5.29 -5.41
C LEU A 132 10.06 -4.83 -3.98
N ALA A 133 9.64 -3.63 -3.58
CA ALA A 133 9.88 -3.13 -2.23
C ALA A 133 9.30 -4.07 -1.15
N VAL A 134 8.09 -4.60 -1.39
CA VAL A 134 7.47 -5.58 -0.49
C VAL A 134 8.18 -6.94 -0.56
N ARG A 135 8.56 -7.41 -1.75
CA ARG A 135 9.18 -8.74 -1.95
C ARG A 135 10.60 -8.82 -1.40
N PHE A 136 11.36 -7.75 -1.50
CA PHE A 136 12.71 -7.62 -0.95
C PHE A 136 12.71 -7.24 0.53
N GLY A 137 11.54 -7.00 1.12
CA GLY A 137 11.42 -6.64 2.53
C GLY A 137 12.13 -5.32 2.83
N TRP A 138 12.00 -4.32 1.95
CA TRP A 138 12.37 -2.95 2.26
C TRP A 138 11.38 -2.37 3.30
N SER A 139 11.43 -2.92 4.51
CA SER A 139 10.91 -2.31 5.72
C SER A 139 12.06 -1.53 6.34
N LEU A 140 11.87 -0.22 6.55
CA LEU A 140 12.90 0.58 7.17
C LEU A 140 13.24 0.01 8.57
N PRO A 141 14.53 0.04 8.97
CA PRO A 141 15.02 -0.43 10.26
C PRO A 141 14.34 0.22 11.49
N GLU A 142 13.54 1.27 11.29
CA GLU A 142 12.79 1.97 12.35
C GLU A 142 11.67 1.12 12.97
N GLN A 143 11.06 0.19 12.23
CA GLN A 143 10.11 -0.77 12.81
C GLN A 143 10.78 -1.71 13.83
N ARG A 144 12.07 -2.04 13.63
CA ARG A 144 12.87 -2.80 14.61
C ARG A 144 13.19 -1.97 15.85
N ALA A 145 13.49 -0.67 15.68
CA ALA A 145 13.89 0.20 16.79
C ALA A 145 12.72 0.53 17.74
N LEU A 146 11.50 0.74 17.23
CA LEU A 146 10.32 1.03 18.05
C LEU A 146 9.80 -0.20 18.80
N GLN A 147 9.83 -1.40 18.20
CA GLN A 147 9.48 -2.64 18.89
C GLN A 147 10.45 -2.96 20.05
N LEU A 148 11.75 -2.69 19.89
CA LEU A 148 12.76 -2.88 20.94
C LEU A 148 12.58 -1.88 22.10
N ARG A 149 12.24 -0.62 21.81
CA ARG A 149 11.95 0.39 22.87
C ARG A 149 10.68 0.07 23.65
N ARG A 150 9.61 -0.37 22.99
CA ARG A 150 8.35 -0.77 23.65
C ARG A 150 8.54 -1.98 24.58
N ARG A 151 9.28 -3.00 24.15
CA ARG A 151 9.67 -4.14 25.01
C ARG A 151 10.54 -3.74 26.20
N ARG A 152 11.41 -2.73 26.05
CA ARG A 152 12.21 -2.19 27.16
C ARG A 152 11.36 -1.40 28.17
N GLN A 153 10.34 -0.69 27.71
CA GLN A 153 9.39 0.01 28.60
C GLN A 153 8.47 -0.97 29.34
N GLU A 154 8.02 -2.04 28.68
CA GLU A 154 7.21 -3.10 29.31
C GLU A 154 8.03 -3.97 30.29
N GLY A 155 9.33 -4.15 30.03
CA GLY A 155 10.24 -4.89 30.91
C GLY A 155 10.92 -4.08 32.03
N GLY A 156 10.70 -2.76 32.08
CA GLY A 156 11.24 -1.87 33.13
C GLY A 156 10.22 -1.45 34.19
N ALA A 157 8.98 -1.94 34.08
CA ALA A 157 7.88 -1.67 35.01
C ALA A 157 7.57 -2.87 35.94
N ALA A 158 8.47 -3.85 35.99
CA ALA A 158 8.46 -5.00 36.91
C ALA A 158 9.74 -4.97 37.76
#